data_AF-A0A7U9NHK1-F1
#
_entry.id   AF-A0A7U9NHK1-F1
#
_cell.length_a   1.000
_cell.length_b   1.000
_cell.length_c   1.000
_cell.angle_alpha   90.00
_cell.angle_beta   90.00
_cell.angle_gamma   90.00
#
_symmetry.space_group_name_H-M   'P 1'
#
loop_
_entity.id
_entity.type
_entity.pdbx_description
1 polymer ?
#
loop_
_entity_poly.entity_id
_entity_poly.type
_entity_poly.pdbx_seq_one_letter_code
_entity_poly.pdbx_strand_id
1 'polypeptide(L)'
;MEKIGNIRKNLIGNVIFLHKKLRCYCYAYEKGKCSNALIFSQGVRAMKRKLLMWGMLSALLFLTACGKKGQAKESAVTAREEALFAKETENTGSFGIPIRIYHSDDRGENLCVSTARTEEITPEILLLNLSFYHMVPDTMTVQEFGKKNQEDGLLLTLDLPQEFQEYLSRLSGQEETLVMGSMVNTFLDAYQGTAILITVEGAALSTDYGIYEEALERYPYQEASYQIVEKELLEGQIQISYPQLVGLLDEEIQKKWNEIISGHAKRALEDAEEGSSLEAGYSVKTMNDQLLSILIEGYYSRQGGAYPIRFRYTYNIDMSSGESLRLAYYQNPDELAEVLLSGEGYRVEGEFGEELKERLSILYGTAEQLADVLRDFDYGDNRETPSGFSYQEKGQTHLCIEVPHVLGDCVDVVLEKNGDSEQP
;
A
#
# COMPACT_ATOMS: atom_id res chain seq x y z
N MET A 1 16.99 -43.92 -21.64
CA MET A 1 17.38 -43.08 -20.49
C MET A 1 18.04 -41.83 -21.04
N GLU A 2 17.66 -40.69 -20.48
CA GLU A 2 18.16 -39.33 -20.74
C GLU A 2 17.85 -38.70 -22.12
N LYS A 3 16.71 -38.00 -22.18
CA LYS A 3 16.55 -36.79 -23.00
C LYS A 3 16.01 -35.68 -22.10
N ILE A 4 16.91 -34.98 -21.43
CA ILE A 4 16.66 -33.68 -20.79
C ILE A 4 17.69 -32.73 -21.39
N GLY A 5 17.23 -31.67 -22.04
CA GLY A 5 18.13 -30.69 -22.65
C GLY A 5 17.45 -29.76 -23.63
N ASN A 6 16.94 -28.65 -23.10
CA ASN A 6 16.79 -27.34 -23.73
C ASN A 6 15.95 -27.20 -25.01
N ILE A 7 14.72 -26.70 -24.82
CA ILE A 7 14.13 -25.67 -25.70
C ILE A 7 13.44 -24.61 -24.80
N ARG A 8 14.20 -23.60 -24.37
CA ARG A 8 13.68 -22.31 -23.89
C ARG A 8 14.25 -21.23 -24.80
N LYS A 9 13.36 -20.60 -25.57
CA LYS A 9 13.39 -19.25 -26.18
C LYS A 9 12.76 -19.28 -27.58
N ASN A 10 11.49 -18.88 -27.63
CA ASN A 10 10.90 -17.97 -28.61
C ASN A 10 9.39 -18.19 -28.69
N LEU A 11 8.65 -17.43 -27.88
CA LEU A 11 7.29 -16.96 -28.17
C LEU A 11 7.12 -15.65 -27.41
N ILE A 12 7.62 -14.58 -28.03
CA ILE A 12 7.22 -13.21 -27.74
C ILE A 12 5.93 -13.00 -28.54
N GLY A 13 4.84 -12.72 -27.84
CA GLY A 13 3.52 -12.46 -28.41
C GLY A 13 2.55 -12.04 -27.31
N ASN A 14 2.30 -10.73 -27.27
CA ASN A 14 1.20 -9.98 -26.65
C ASN A 14 0.61 -10.51 -25.34
N VAL A 15 0.97 -9.82 -24.25
CA VAL A 15 0.41 -9.97 -22.91
C VAL A 15 -0.97 -9.30 -22.90
N ILE A 16 -2.00 -10.14 -22.83
CA ILE A 16 -3.40 -9.77 -22.59
C ILE A 16 -3.50 -9.25 -21.14
N PHE A 17 -3.97 -8.01 -20.93
CA PHE A 17 -4.26 -7.44 -19.60
C PHE A 17 -5.64 -7.88 -19.08
N LEU A 18 -5.89 -9.19 -19.15
CA LEU A 18 -7.04 -9.90 -18.57
C LEU A 18 -6.49 -11.22 -18.03
N HIS A 19 -6.56 -11.38 -16.71
CA HIS A 19 -6.08 -12.49 -15.89
C HIS A 19 -5.65 -13.74 -16.67
N LYS A 20 -4.34 -14.03 -16.66
CA LYS A 20 -3.75 -15.27 -17.17
C LYS A 20 -4.03 -16.46 -16.24
N LYS A 21 -5.27 -16.61 -15.75
CA LYS A 21 -5.75 -17.79 -15.01
C LYS A 21 -7.27 -17.99 -15.03
N LEU A 22 -7.98 -17.53 -16.07
CA LEU A 22 -9.35 -18.02 -16.35
C LEU A 22 -9.30 -19.43 -16.97
N ARG A 23 -8.86 -20.43 -16.21
CA ARG A 23 -9.35 -21.80 -16.41
C ARG A 23 -10.57 -21.93 -15.53
N CYS A 24 -11.75 -22.02 -16.13
CA CYS A 24 -12.93 -22.57 -15.47
C CYS A 24 -12.55 -23.95 -14.91
N TYR A 25 -12.18 -24.01 -13.63
CA TYR A 25 -12.22 -25.26 -12.88
C TYR A 25 -13.68 -25.43 -12.48
N CYS A 26 -14.46 -26.08 -13.34
CA CYS A 26 -15.68 -26.73 -12.90
C CYS A 26 -15.25 -27.82 -11.90
N TYR A 27 -15.24 -27.50 -10.61
CA TYR A 27 -15.16 -28.51 -9.57
C TYR A 27 -16.49 -29.26 -9.59
N ALA A 28 -16.48 -30.51 -10.04
CA ALA A 28 -17.64 -31.37 -9.96
C ALA A 28 -17.90 -31.69 -8.48
N TYR A 29 -18.91 -31.04 -7.89
CA TYR A 29 -19.47 -31.43 -6.61
C TYR A 29 -20.41 -32.62 -6.85
N GLU A 30 -19.88 -33.80 -7.15
CA GLU A 30 -20.67 -35.04 -7.12
C GLU A 30 -19.86 -36.20 -6.54
N LYS A 31 -20.28 -36.63 -5.34
CA LYS A 31 -19.88 -37.91 -4.74
C LYS A 31 -20.44 -39.04 -5.60
N GLY A 32 -19.60 -39.60 -6.47
CA GLY A 32 -19.70 -41.00 -6.89
C GLY A 32 -19.81 -41.27 -8.40
N LYS A 33 -18.89 -42.13 -8.85
CA LYS A 33 -18.87 -42.91 -10.12
C LYS A 33 -18.50 -42.16 -11.41
N CYS A 34 -17.20 -42.14 -11.71
CA CYS A 34 -16.74 -42.03 -13.11
C CYS A 34 -16.52 -43.42 -13.71
N SER A 35 -17.25 -43.72 -14.78
CA SER A 35 -16.94 -44.80 -15.74
C SER A 35 -16.48 -44.17 -17.05
N ASN A 36 -15.49 -44.80 -17.68
CA ASN A 36 -14.76 -44.39 -18.88
C ASN A 36 -15.63 -43.88 -20.05
N ALA A 37 -15.16 -42.84 -20.74
CA ALA A 37 -15.45 -42.63 -22.15
C ALA A 37 -14.25 -41.97 -22.87
N LEU A 38 -13.59 -42.76 -23.73
CA LEU A 38 -12.70 -42.31 -24.79
C LEU A 38 -13.50 -41.57 -25.87
N ILE A 39 -13.00 -40.43 -26.37
CA ILE A 39 -13.31 -39.98 -27.73
C ILE A 39 -12.04 -39.43 -28.39
N PHE A 40 -11.65 -40.08 -29.50
CA PHE A 40 -10.66 -39.66 -30.48
C PHE A 40 -11.22 -38.54 -31.38
N SER A 41 -10.37 -37.62 -31.84
CA SER A 41 -10.53 -37.06 -33.19
C SER A 41 -9.18 -36.74 -33.85
N GLN A 42 -9.08 -37.15 -35.12
CA GLN A 42 -7.96 -37.00 -36.06
C GLN A 42 -8.00 -35.61 -36.72
N GLY A 43 -6.86 -34.95 -36.94
CA GLY A 43 -6.24 -34.81 -38.28
C GLY A 43 -6.42 -33.38 -38.83
N VAL A 44 -5.38 -32.65 -39.26
CA VAL A 44 -4.91 -32.47 -40.66
C VAL A 44 -3.73 -31.46 -40.61
N ARG A 45 -2.49 -31.82 -41.02
CA ARG A 45 -1.75 -31.42 -42.26
C ARG A 45 -1.58 -29.90 -42.47
N ALA A 46 -0.45 -29.30 -42.90
CA ALA A 46 0.77 -29.79 -43.55
C ALA A 46 1.89 -28.72 -43.46
N MET A 47 3.14 -29.18 -43.49
CA MET A 47 4.38 -28.40 -43.42
C MET A 47 4.93 -28.13 -44.84
N LYS A 48 5.44 -26.92 -45.12
CA LYS A 48 6.30 -26.64 -46.28
C LYS A 48 7.56 -25.89 -45.84
N ARG A 49 8.72 -26.48 -46.15
CA ARG A 49 10.08 -25.93 -46.00
C ARG A 49 10.36 -24.84 -47.03
N LYS A 50 11.12 -23.81 -46.66
CA LYS A 50 12.13 -23.17 -47.53
C LYS A 50 13.33 -22.69 -46.68
N LEU A 51 14.50 -22.80 -47.30
CA LEU A 51 15.87 -22.65 -46.80
C LEU A 51 16.45 -21.33 -47.36
N LEU A 52 17.35 -20.64 -46.63
CA LEU A 52 18.57 -19.89 -47.07
C LEU A 52 18.96 -18.88 -45.97
N MET A 53 20.12 -19.00 -45.31
CA MET A 53 21.48 -18.51 -45.67
C MET A 53 21.79 -17.07 -45.18
N TRP A 54 22.82 -16.99 -44.32
CA TRP A 54 23.82 -15.93 -44.06
C TRP A 54 24.25 -16.08 -42.59
N GLY A 55 25.51 -16.18 -42.17
CA GLY A 55 26.80 -15.82 -42.76
C GLY A 55 27.61 -15.17 -41.63
N MET A 56 28.45 -15.96 -40.95
CA MET A 56 29.37 -15.48 -39.90
C MET A 56 30.43 -14.55 -40.49
N LEU A 57 30.72 -13.43 -39.82
CA LEU A 57 31.99 -12.72 -39.93
C LEU A 57 32.22 -11.84 -38.68
N SER A 58 33.17 -12.19 -37.83
CA SER A 58 34.18 -11.24 -37.33
C SER A 58 35.22 -11.97 -36.50
N ALA A 59 36.47 -11.78 -36.91
CA ALA A 59 37.67 -12.38 -36.39
C ALA A 59 38.36 -11.48 -35.34
N LEU A 60 39.06 -12.16 -34.42
CA LEU A 60 40.40 -11.86 -33.87
C LEU A 60 40.74 -10.50 -33.19
N LEU A 61 41.10 -10.66 -31.90
CA LEU A 61 42.39 -10.35 -31.24
C LEU A 61 43.00 -8.93 -31.36
N PHE A 62 43.27 -8.33 -30.19
CA PHE A 62 44.62 -7.85 -29.84
C PHE A 62 44.90 -8.00 -28.34
N LEU A 63 46.05 -8.62 -28.03
CA LEU A 63 46.75 -8.65 -26.76
C LEU A 63 47.91 -7.64 -26.84
N THR A 64 48.15 -6.87 -25.76
CA THR A 64 49.44 -6.36 -25.25
C THR A 64 49.14 -5.55 -23.97
N ALA A 65 49.93 -5.40 -22.92
CA ALA A 65 51.12 -6.03 -22.34
C ALA A 65 51.37 -5.31 -20.97
N CYS A 66 52.09 -5.96 -20.05
CA CYS A 66 52.35 -5.61 -18.65
C CYS A 66 52.89 -4.20 -18.31
N GLY A 67 52.62 -3.74 -17.07
CA GLY A 67 53.38 -2.69 -16.36
C GLY A 67 53.03 -2.56 -14.87
N LYS A 68 54.04 -2.56 -13.99
CA LYS A 68 54.01 -2.75 -12.52
C LYS A 68 53.65 -1.51 -11.66
N LYS A 69 53.17 -1.83 -10.43
CA LYS A 69 53.34 -1.16 -9.11
C LYS A 69 52.55 0.12 -8.80
N GLY A 70 51.77 0.05 -7.71
CA GLY A 70 51.61 1.15 -6.75
C GLY A 70 50.17 1.38 -6.27
N GLN A 71 50.01 1.43 -4.94
CA GLN A 71 48.88 2.01 -4.18
C GLN A 71 47.55 1.24 -4.12
N ALA A 72 47.55 0.28 -3.19
CA ALA A 72 46.39 0.03 -2.35
C ALA A 72 46.23 1.21 -1.37
N LYS A 73 45.15 2.00 -1.51
CA LYS A 73 44.49 2.74 -0.40
C LYS A 73 43.24 3.56 -0.76
N GLU A 74 42.68 3.42 -1.95
CA GLU A 74 41.49 4.21 -2.36
C GLU A 74 40.22 3.37 -2.56
N SER A 75 40.33 2.03 -2.53
CA SER A 75 39.22 1.11 -2.82
C SER A 75 38.46 0.60 -1.58
N ALA A 76 38.76 1.14 -0.39
CA ALA A 76 38.15 0.70 0.87
C ALA A 76 37.17 1.73 1.48
N VAL A 77 37.13 2.96 0.94
CA VAL A 77 36.22 4.01 1.41
C VAL A 77 34.92 3.97 0.59
N THR A 78 35.01 3.85 -0.74
CA THR A 78 33.86 3.66 -1.64
C THR A 78 33.13 2.34 -1.41
N ALA A 79 33.85 1.25 -1.13
CA ALA A 79 33.23 -0.03 -0.78
C ALA A 79 32.56 -0.04 0.61
N ARG A 80 32.87 0.93 1.48
CA ARG A 80 32.25 1.08 2.81
C ARG A 80 31.04 2.00 2.77
N GLU A 81 31.00 2.96 1.85
CA GLU A 81 29.82 3.78 1.56
C GLU A 81 28.76 3.02 0.74
N GLU A 82 29.17 2.21 -0.25
CA GLU A 82 28.24 1.35 -0.99
C GLU A 82 27.73 0.16 -0.15
N ALA A 83 28.52 -0.34 0.82
CA ALA A 83 28.07 -1.37 1.76
C ALA A 83 27.18 -0.82 2.90
N LEU A 84 27.11 0.50 3.09
CA LEU A 84 26.11 1.12 3.98
C LEU A 84 24.77 1.36 3.26
N PHE A 85 24.76 1.43 1.93
CA PHE A 85 23.56 1.63 1.11
C PHE A 85 22.95 0.34 0.53
N ALA A 86 23.67 -0.77 0.62
CA ALA A 86 23.18 -2.10 0.23
C ALA A 86 23.10 -3.02 1.45
N LYS A 87 22.38 -2.59 2.50
CA LYS A 87 21.65 -3.56 3.31
C LYS A 87 20.33 -3.78 2.60
N GLU A 88 20.16 -5.02 2.16
CA GLU A 88 18.88 -5.62 1.84
C GLU A 88 17.83 -5.08 2.81
N THR A 89 16.82 -4.40 2.26
CA THR A 89 15.56 -4.12 2.94
C THR A 89 14.89 -5.46 3.20
N GLU A 90 15.39 -6.18 4.20
CA GLU A 90 14.56 -7.06 5.00
C GLU A 90 13.48 -6.15 5.57
N ASN A 91 12.33 -6.18 4.90
CA ASN A 91 11.10 -5.54 5.28
C ASN A 91 10.64 -6.22 6.57
N THR A 92 11.20 -5.80 7.70
CA THR A 92 10.74 -6.19 9.03
C THR A 92 9.39 -5.52 9.21
N GLY A 93 8.33 -6.28 8.89
CA GLY A 93 6.94 -5.89 9.02
C GLY A 93 6.70 -5.07 10.28
N SER A 94 6.00 -3.97 10.08
CA SER A 94 5.91 -2.84 11.01
C SER A 94 5.14 -3.16 12.30
N PHE A 95 5.79 -3.78 13.29
CA PHE A 95 5.29 -3.92 14.66
C PHE A 95 5.23 -2.54 15.37
N GLY A 96 4.12 -2.25 16.05
CA GLY A 96 3.94 -1.02 16.85
C GLY A 96 2.51 -0.47 16.84
N ILE A 97 2.17 0.31 17.86
CA ILE A 97 0.91 1.05 18.02
C ILE A 97 0.88 2.18 16.99
N PRO A 98 -0.14 2.26 16.11
CA PRO A 98 -0.29 3.38 15.19
C PRO A 98 -0.70 4.64 15.96
N ILE A 99 0.01 5.74 15.72
CA ILE A 99 -0.30 7.07 16.25
C ILE A 99 -0.46 8.07 15.10
N ARG A 100 -1.38 9.03 15.26
CA ARG A 100 -1.60 10.12 14.31
C ARG A 100 -0.78 11.33 14.73
N ILE A 101 0.10 11.77 13.86
CA ILE A 101 0.98 12.93 14.03
C ILE A 101 0.47 14.03 13.11
N TYR A 102 0.04 15.13 13.71
CA TYR A 102 -0.39 16.30 12.97
C TYR A 102 0.79 17.22 12.73
N HIS A 103 0.88 17.77 11.53
CA HIS A 103 1.97 18.65 11.13
C HIS A 103 1.50 19.66 10.10
N SER A 104 2.31 20.69 9.84
CA SER A 104 2.08 21.59 8.71
C SER A 104 2.18 20.83 7.38
N ASP A 105 1.32 21.18 6.43
CA ASP A 105 1.53 20.85 5.01
C ASP A 105 2.81 21.51 4.47
N ASP A 106 3.27 21.04 3.31
CA ASP A 106 4.49 21.56 2.67
C ASP A 106 4.40 23.05 2.27
N ARG A 107 3.20 23.62 2.27
CA ARG A 107 2.95 25.03 1.93
C ARG A 107 2.94 25.94 3.15
N GLY A 108 2.94 25.39 4.36
CA GLY A 108 2.81 26.19 5.57
C GLY A 108 1.39 26.77 5.77
N GLU A 109 0.37 26.18 5.15
CA GLU A 109 -0.97 26.75 5.09
C GLU A 109 -1.98 26.00 5.96
N ASN A 110 -1.87 24.67 6.04
CA ASN A 110 -2.84 23.83 6.72
C ASN A 110 -2.17 22.79 7.63
N LEU A 111 -2.92 22.31 8.61
CA LEU A 111 -2.56 21.07 9.30
C LEU A 111 -2.91 19.88 8.40
N CYS A 112 -1.97 18.97 8.28
CA CYS A 112 -2.11 17.66 7.70
C CYS A 112 -1.84 16.58 8.76
N VAL A 113 -2.07 15.32 8.39
CA VAL A 113 -1.91 14.20 9.32
C VAL A 113 -1.15 13.05 8.67
N SER A 114 -0.23 12.54 9.45
CA SER A 114 0.60 11.39 9.14
C SER A 114 0.39 10.31 10.21
N THR A 115 0.59 9.05 9.84
CA THR A 115 0.63 7.92 10.77
C THR A 115 2.07 7.52 11.06
N ALA A 116 2.42 7.43 12.33
CA ALA A 116 3.66 6.82 12.79
C ALA A 116 3.34 5.54 13.58
N ARG A 117 4.35 4.69 13.81
CA ARG A 117 4.23 3.53 14.69
C ARG A 117 5.26 3.57 15.79
N THR A 118 4.81 3.28 17.00
CA THR A 118 5.63 3.36 18.21
C THR A 118 5.34 2.18 19.12
N GLU A 119 6.27 1.83 19.99
CA GLU A 119 6.08 0.71 20.92
C GLU A 119 5.06 1.05 22.01
N GLU A 120 4.96 2.33 22.38
CA GLU A 120 4.04 2.86 23.38
C GLU A 120 3.62 4.30 23.04
N ILE A 121 2.62 4.82 23.78
CA ILE A 121 2.15 6.20 23.65
C ILE A 121 2.55 6.99 24.90
N THR A 122 3.64 7.75 24.80
CA THR A 122 4.12 8.69 25.84
C THR A 122 4.22 10.11 25.28
N PRO A 123 4.09 11.15 26.13
CA PRO A 123 4.27 12.54 25.69
C PRO A 123 5.61 12.78 24.98
N GLU A 124 6.68 12.16 25.46
CA GLU A 124 8.03 12.27 24.90
C GLU A 124 8.11 11.66 23.50
N ILE A 125 7.47 10.50 23.29
CA ILE A 125 7.39 9.88 21.97
C ILE A 125 6.57 10.75 21.01
N LEU A 126 5.48 11.37 21.47
CA LEU A 126 4.69 12.29 20.64
C LEU A 126 5.49 13.53 20.25
N LEU A 127 6.21 14.17 21.19
CA LEU A 127 7.08 15.31 20.90
C LEU A 127 8.22 14.94 19.94
N LEU A 128 8.86 13.78 20.13
CA LEU A 128 9.89 13.30 19.23
C LEU A 128 9.35 13.15 17.80
N ASN A 129 8.17 12.55 17.63
CA ASN A 129 7.56 12.41 16.32
C ASN A 129 7.17 13.75 15.70
N LEU A 130 6.62 14.68 16.49
CA LEU A 130 6.35 16.05 16.05
C LEU A 130 7.63 16.79 15.60
N SER A 131 8.77 16.50 16.22
CA SER A 131 10.06 17.11 15.86
C SER A 131 10.58 16.67 14.49
N PHE A 132 10.24 15.46 14.03
CA PHE A 132 10.58 15.00 12.67
C PHE A 132 9.87 15.81 11.59
N TYR A 133 8.74 16.44 11.92
CA TYR A 133 8.02 17.38 11.06
C TYR A 133 8.36 18.85 11.38
N HIS A 134 9.37 19.10 12.22
CA HIS A 134 9.77 20.44 12.65
C HIS A 134 8.67 21.25 13.35
N MET A 135 7.65 20.58 13.92
CA MET A 135 6.57 21.25 14.65
C MET A 135 6.99 21.65 16.07
N VAL A 136 7.99 20.97 16.62
CA VAL A 136 8.65 21.35 17.87
C VAL A 136 10.15 21.09 17.75
N PRO A 137 11.01 21.79 18.53
CA PRO A 137 12.42 21.43 18.62
C PRO A 137 12.62 19.98 19.08
N ASP A 138 13.63 19.29 18.56
CA ASP A 138 14.00 17.92 18.97
C ASP A 138 14.48 17.84 20.43
N THR A 139 14.88 18.98 21.01
CA THR A 139 15.24 19.12 22.42
C THR A 139 14.03 19.35 23.33
N MET A 140 12.80 19.41 22.81
CA MET A 140 11.62 19.72 23.60
C MET A 140 11.28 18.59 24.57
N THR A 141 10.99 18.95 25.82
CA THR A 141 10.63 18.02 26.89
C THR A 141 9.27 18.36 27.49
N VAL A 142 8.72 17.41 28.25
CA VAL A 142 7.51 17.59 29.05
C VAL A 142 7.89 17.74 30.52
N GLN A 143 7.31 18.72 31.21
CA GLN A 143 7.46 18.87 32.66
C GLN A 143 6.44 18.00 33.40
N GLU A 144 5.17 18.13 33.03
CA GLU A 144 4.07 17.37 33.63
C GLU A 144 3.02 17.03 32.57
N PHE A 145 2.50 15.81 32.62
CA PHE A 145 1.38 15.39 31.80
C PHE A 145 0.29 14.74 32.67
N GLY A 146 -0.94 15.19 32.50
CA GLY A 146 -2.08 14.76 33.29
C GLY A 146 -3.29 14.39 32.42
N LYS A 147 -4.11 13.51 32.96
CA LYS A 147 -5.36 13.00 32.35
C LYS A 147 -6.47 13.11 33.38
N LYS A 148 -7.54 13.83 33.07
CA LYS A 148 -8.66 14.09 33.97
C LYS A 148 -9.97 13.76 33.27
N ASN A 149 -10.69 12.75 33.76
CA ASN A 149 -12.04 12.46 33.29
C ASN A 149 -12.99 13.57 33.74
N GLN A 150 -13.76 14.11 32.81
CA GLN A 150 -14.80 15.11 33.03
C GLN A 150 -16.13 14.60 32.43
N GLU A 151 -17.23 15.31 32.68
CA GLU A 151 -18.53 14.96 32.10
C GLU A 151 -18.49 14.99 30.56
N ASP A 152 -17.74 15.94 29.98
CA ASP A 152 -17.61 16.15 28.53
C ASP A 152 -16.43 15.37 27.90
N GLY A 153 -15.91 14.36 28.60
CA GLY A 153 -14.84 13.49 28.11
C GLY A 153 -13.50 13.66 28.84
N LEU A 154 -12.41 13.29 28.18
CA LEU A 154 -11.08 13.27 28.77
C LEU A 154 -10.36 14.61 28.53
N LEU A 155 -10.12 15.37 29.60
CA LEU A 155 -9.25 16.54 29.58
C LEU A 155 -7.80 16.13 29.80
N LEU A 156 -6.94 16.54 28.88
CA LEU A 156 -5.48 16.44 29.00
C LEU A 156 -4.91 17.73 29.61
N THR A 157 -3.84 17.62 30.38
CA THR A 157 -3.04 18.77 30.82
C THR A 157 -1.59 18.51 30.45
N LEU A 158 -0.95 19.44 29.78
CA LEU A 158 0.43 19.34 29.32
C LEU A 158 1.20 20.58 29.76
N ASP A 159 2.10 20.42 30.72
CA ASP A 159 3.02 21.46 31.15
C ASP A 159 4.37 21.32 30.46
N LEU A 160 4.81 22.40 29.83
CA LEU A 160 6.05 22.48 29.05
C LEU A 160 7.01 23.46 29.71
N PRO A 161 8.31 23.41 29.40
CA PRO A 161 9.28 24.34 29.96
C PRO A 161 9.28 25.67 29.19
N GLN A 162 9.87 26.71 29.79
CA GLN A 162 9.83 28.10 29.28
C GLN A 162 10.32 28.23 27.83
N GLU A 163 11.21 27.34 27.40
CA GLU A 163 11.74 27.26 26.05
C GLU A 163 10.65 27.07 24.99
N PHE A 164 9.51 26.45 25.33
CA PHE A 164 8.40 26.31 24.39
C PHE A 164 7.76 27.66 24.05
N GLN A 165 7.51 28.50 25.07
CA GLN A 165 6.99 29.86 24.84
C GLN A 165 8.00 30.71 24.06
N GLU A 166 9.29 30.59 24.39
CA GLU A 166 10.35 31.29 23.66
C GLU A 166 10.46 30.84 22.20
N TYR A 167 10.21 29.57 21.93
CA TYR A 167 10.16 29.03 20.57
C TYR A 167 8.97 29.63 19.80
N LEU A 168 7.75 29.57 20.34
CA LEU A 168 6.56 30.13 19.69
C LEU A 168 6.71 31.64 19.45
N SER A 169 7.29 32.37 20.40
CA SER A 169 7.49 33.83 20.27
C SER A 169 8.41 34.24 19.12
N ARG A 170 9.14 33.29 18.50
CA ARG A 170 10.00 33.55 17.32
C ARG A 170 9.28 33.24 16.00
N LEU A 171 8.12 32.61 16.05
CA LEU A 171 7.33 32.23 14.89
C LEU A 171 6.44 33.40 14.44
N SER A 172 6.01 33.35 13.19
CA SER A 172 4.86 34.14 12.74
C SER A 172 3.57 33.59 13.34
N GLY A 173 2.49 34.39 13.38
CA GLY A 173 1.21 33.92 13.92
C GLY A 173 0.62 32.70 13.19
N GLN A 174 0.92 32.54 11.89
CA GLN A 174 0.51 31.36 11.12
C GLN A 174 1.29 30.10 11.54
N GLU A 175 2.61 30.21 11.66
CA GLU A 175 3.47 29.12 12.15
C GLU A 175 3.11 28.75 13.60
N GLU A 176 2.87 29.72 14.47
CA GLU A 176 2.40 29.48 15.84
C GLU A 176 1.08 28.68 15.86
N THR A 177 0.13 29.06 15.00
CA THR A 177 -1.15 28.35 14.88
C THR A 177 -0.95 26.91 14.44
N LEU A 178 -0.04 26.65 13.50
CA LEU A 178 0.28 25.31 13.01
C LEU A 178 1.00 24.47 14.07
N VAL A 179 1.92 25.05 14.83
CA VAL A 179 2.58 24.35 15.95
C VAL A 179 1.56 24.00 17.03
N MET A 180 0.75 24.96 17.46
CA MET A 180 -0.26 24.74 18.49
C MET A 180 -1.28 23.70 18.06
N GLY A 181 -1.78 23.79 16.82
CA GLY A 181 -2.71 22.80 16.30
C GLY A 181 -2.09 21.40 16.12
N SER A 182 -0.81 21.32 15.74
CA SER A 182 -0.08 20.04 15.66
C SER A 182 0.05 19.38 17.02
N MET A 183 0.45 20.14 18.04
CA MET A 183 0.53 19.70 19.43
C MET A 183 -0.82 19.23 19.94
N VAL A 184 -1.84 20.09 19.82
CA VAL A 184 -3.20 19.81 20.33
C VAL A 184 -3.77 18.57 19.67
N ASN A 185 -3.81 18.50 18.35
CA ASN A 185 -4.45 17.40 17.64
C ASN A 185 -3.74 16.06 17.89
N THR A 186 -2.40 16.05 17.91
CA THR A 186 -1.60 14.84 18.15
C THR A 186 -1.86 14.26 19.53
N PHE A 187 -1.85 15.10 20.58
CA PHE A 187 -2.10 14.63 21.94
C PHE A 187 -3.56 14.19 22.13
N LEU A 188 -4.52 14.93 21.58
CA LEU A 188 -5.94 14.55 21.64
C LEU A 188 -6.20 13.21 20.95
N ASP A 189 -5.62 12.97 19.76
CA ASP A 189 -5.75 11.68 19.08
C ASP A 189 -5.10 10.54 19.86
N ALA A 190 -3.84 10.74 20.26
CA ALA A 190 -3.05 9.69 20.89
C ALA A 190 -3.66 9.21 22.22
N TYR A 191 -4.28 10.11 22.98
CA TYR A 191 -4.88 9.80 24.27
C TYR A 191 -6.42 9.73 24.26
N GLN A 192 -7.06 9.88 23.10
CA GLN A 192 -8.52 9.96 22.97
C GLN A 192 -9.11 11.09 23.85
N GLY A 193 -8.41 12.22 23.91
CA GLY A 193 -8.81 13.42 24.64
C GLY A 193 -9.87 14.23 23.88
N THR A 194 -10.74 14.93 24.62
CA THR A 194 -11.69 15.89 24.04
C THR A 194 -11.17 17.32 24.07
N ALA A 195 -10.36 17.67 25.07
CA ALA A 195 -9.68 18.95 25.16
C ALA A 195 -8.31 18.83 25.86
N ILE A 196 -7.41 19.79 25.65
CA ILE A 196 -6.08 19.85 26.27
C ILE A 196 -5.75 21.25 26.76
N LEU A 197 -5.34 21.37 28.02
CA LEU A 197 -4.76 22.61 28.54
C LEU A 197 -3.24 22.53 28.43
N ILE A 198 -2.63 23.47 27.70
CA ILE A 198 -1.17 23.58 27.55
C ILE A 198 -0.67 24.76 28.40
N THR A 199 0.24 24.49 29.33
CA THR A 199 0.85 25.48 30.22
C THR A 199 2.36 25.51 30.08
N VAL A 200 2.97 26.58 30.57
CA VAL A 200 4.43 26.74 30.64
C VAL A 200 4.82 27.06 32.07
N GLU A 201 5.65 26.20 32.68
CA GLU A 201 6.04 26.28 34.10
C GLU A 201 4.84 26.48 35.06
N GLY A 202 3.73 25.81 34.78
CA GLY A 202 2.47 25.91 35.53
C GLY A 202 1.69 27.22 35.34
N ALA A 203 2.14 28.12 34.48
CA ALA A 203 1.47 29.37 34.12
C ALA A 203 0.81 29.28 32.73
N ALA A 204 -0.11 30.21 32.46
CA ALA A 204 -0.72 30.32 31.14
C ALA A 204 0.33 30.65 30.08
N LEU A 205 0.31 29.92 28.97
CA LEU A 205 1.17 30.18 27.81
C LEU A 205 0.70 31.45 27.11
N SER A 206 1.60 32.40 26.88
CA SER A 206 1.28 33.67 26.21
C SER A 206 2.39 34.09 25.25
N THR A 207 1.98 34.53 24.06
CA THR A 207 2.82 35.06 22.98
C THR A 207 2.25 36.40 22.50
N ASP A 208 2.90 37.01 21.50
CA ASP A 208 2.38 38.21 20.85
C ASP A 208 1.10 37.94 20.02
N TYR A 209 0.81 36.67 19.69
CA TYR A 209 -0.30 36.26 18.83
C TYR A 209 -1.44 35.56 19.58
N GLY A 210 -1.19 35.03 20.78
CA GLY A 210 -2.18 34.26 21.53
C GLY A 210 -1.96 34.26 23.05
N ILE A 211 -3.06 34.07 23.78
CA ILE A 211 -3.05 33.77 25.21
C ILE A 211 -3.85 32.48 25.39
N TYR A 212 -3.18 31.43 25.86
CA TYR A 212 -3.72 30.07 25.95
C TYR A 212 -4.05 29.73 27.41
N GLU A 213 -5.05 30.43 27.96
CA GLU A 213 -5.52 30.26 29.35
C GLU A 213 -6.58 29.15 29.51
N GLU A 214 -7.26 28.78 28.42
CA GLU A 214 -8.36 27.82 28.40
C GLU A 214 -7.94 26.51 27.73
N ALA A 215 -8.72 25.44 27.98
CA ALA A 215 -8.51 24.17 27.33
C ALA A 215 -8.81 24.28 25.82
N LEU A 216 -7.89 23.76 25.02
CA LEU A 216 -7.95 23.80 23.57
C LEU A 216 -8.60 22.53 23.02
N GLU A 217 -9.46 22.72 22.04
CA GLU A 217 -10.07 21.64 21.26
C GLU A 217 -9.36 21.46 19.91
N ARG A 218 -9.78 20.44 19.17
CA ARG A 218 -9.17 20.05 17.91
C ARG A 218 -9.18 21.17 16.87
N TYR A 219 -8.00 21.44 16.30
CA TYR A 219 -7.81 22.38 15.21
C TYR A 219 -8.24 21.76 13.87
N PRO A 220 -8.78 22.56 12.94
CA PRO A 220 -9.08 22.10 11.58
C PRO A 220 -7.83 21.54 10.89
N TYR A 221 -7.99 20.44 10.17
CA TYR A 221 -6.91 19.79 9.42
C TYR A 221 -7.45 19.16 8.12
N GLN A 222 -6.54 18.86 7.21
CA GLN A 222 -6.77 18.10 5.99
C GLN A 222 -6.18 16.70 6.16
N GLU A 223 -6.88 15.66 5.71
CA GLU A 223 -6.32 14.31 5.72
C GLU A 223 -5.13 14.19 4.76
N ALA A 224 -5.15 14.91 3.64
CA ALA A 224 -4.07 14.96 2.65
C ALA A 224 -3.87 16.38 2.10
N SER A 225 -2.63 16.72 1.73
CA SER A 225 -2.23 17.96 1.05
C SER A 225 -2.56 18.00 -0.45
N TYR A 226 -2.98 16.86 -1.01
CA TYR A 226 -3.36 16.68 -2.41
C TYR A 226 -4.80 16.19 -2.54
N GLN A 227 -5.32 16.23 -3.76
CA GLN A 227 -6.68 15.78 -4.07
C GLN A 227 -6.68 14.70 -5.14
N ILE A 228 -7.75 13.90 -5.12
CA ILE A 228 -8.08 12.96 -6.19
C ILE A 228 -9.27 13.50 -6.95
N VAL A 229 -9.12 13.67 -8.26
CA VAL A 229 -10.22 14.03 -9.17
C VAL A 229 -10.53 12.85 -10.08
N GLU A 230 -11.82 12.66 -10.36
CA GLU A 230 -12.30 11.60 -11.24
C GLU A 230 -12.00 11.93 -12.71
N LYS A 231 -11.63 10.90 -13.47
CA LYS A 231 -11.55 10.89 -14.93
C LYS A 231 -12.35 9.73 -15.46
N GLU A 232 -12.90 9.91 -16.67
CA GLU A 232 -13.72 8.89 -17.32
C GLU A 232 -13.22 8.58 -18.73
N LEU A 233 -13.31 7.31 -19.11
CA LEU A 233 -13.24 6.85 -20.50
C LEU A 233 -14.55 6.16 -20.86
N LEU A 234 -15.12 6.56 -21.98
CA LEU A 234 -16.39 6.06 -22.49
C LEU A 234 -16.25 5.68 -23.97
N GLU A 235 -16.47 4.42 -24.29
CA GLU A 235 -16.53 3.92 -25.67
C GLU A 235 -17.47 2.72 -25.80
N GLY A 236 -18.60 2.90 -26.49
CA GLY A 236 -19.58 1.82 -26.65
C GLY A 236 -20.17 1.36 -25.32
N GLN A 237 -19.88 0.10 -24.94
CA GLN A 237 -20.30 -0.51 -23.66
C GLN A 237 -19.16 -0.55 -22.62
N ILE A 238 -18.12 0.26 -22.84
CA ILE A 238 -16.98 0.40 -21.96
C ILE A 238 -17.10 1.74 -21.22
N GLN A 239 -17.16 1.67 -19.91
CA GLN A 239 -17.18 2.80 -18.98
C GLN A 239 -16.14 2.57 -17.89
N ILE A 240 -15.12 3.44 -17.83
CA ILE A 240 -14.04 3.34 -16.86
C ILE A 240 -13.92 4.68 -16.16
N SER A 241 -14.32 4.75 -14.89
CA SER A 241 -13.94 5.82 -13.98
C SER A 241 -12.61 5.46 -13.29
N TYR A 242 -11.68 6.41 -13.27
CA TYR A 242 -10.36 6.23 -12.66
C TYR A 242 -9.85 7.52 -11.99
N PRO A 243 -9.00 7.40 -10.96
CA PRO A 243 -8.51 8.56 -10.22
C PRO A 243 -7.37 9.29 -10.94
N GLN A 244 -7.29 10.60 -10.71
CA GLN A 244 -6.13 11.42 -11.06
C GLN A 244 -5.71 12.27 -9.85
N LEU A 245 -4.43 12.21 -9.49
CA LEU A 245 -3.83 13.03 -8.45
C LEU A 245 -3.66 14.47 -8.95
N VAL A 246 -4.02 15.44 -8.11
CA VAL A 246 -3.82 16.87 -8.36
C VAL A 246 -3.36 17.59 -7.09
N GLY A 247 -2.50 18.59 -7.27
CA GLY A 247 -2.05 19.47 -6.18
C GLY A 247 -0.93 18.90 -5.30
N LEU A 248 -0.42 17.69 -5.61
CA LEU A 248 0.75 17.13 -4.93
C LEU A 248 1.98 18.00 -5.21
N LEU A 249 2.75 18.32 -4.17
CA LEU A 249 3.94 19.17 -4.30
C LEU A 249 5.01 18.52 -5.18
N ASP A 250 5.24 17.22 -4.99
CA ASP A 250 6.11 16.44 -5.86
C ASP A 250 5.43 16.15 -7.20
N GLU A 251 5.71 17.01 -8.18
CA GLU A 251 5.16 16.90 -9.54
C GLU A 251 5.62 15.62 -10.26
N GLU A 252 6.78 15.04 -9.91
CA GLU A 252 7.29 13.81 -10.53
C GLU A 252 6.53 12.58 -10.02
N ILE A 253 6.30 12.48 -8.71
CA ILE A 253 5.45 11.44 -8.12
C ILE A 253 4.03 11.54 -8.71
N GLN A 254 3.48 12.75 -8.76
CA GLN A 254 2.14 13.00 -9.31
C GLN A 254 2.05 12.53 -10.76
N LYS A 255 3.02 12.95 -11.60
CA LYS A 255 3.06 12.60 -13.01
C LYS A 255 3.23 11.09 -13.20
N LYS A 256 4.16 10.46 -12.49
CA LYS A 256 4.40 9.01 -12.52
C LYS A 256 3.09 8.25 -12.30
N TRP A 257 2.38 8.54 -11.22
CA TRP A 257 1.15 7.81 -10.88
C TRP A 257 -0.02 8.13 -11.80
N ASN A 258 -0.16 9.38 -12.24
CA ASN A 258 -1.18 9.74 -13.23
C ASN A 258 -0.95 9.04 -14.57
N GLU A 259 0.30 8.89 -15.02
CA GLU A 259 0.65 8.13 -16.22
C GLU A 259 0.36 6.63 -16.06
N ILE A 260 0.67 6.05 -14.89
CA ILE A 260 0.36 4.65 -14.57
C ILE A 260 -1.14 4.39 -14.64
N ILE A 261 -1.92 5.15 -13.86
CA ILE A 261 -3.35 4.92 -13.67
C ILE A 261 -4.09 5.17 -14.98
N SER A 262 -3.84 6.30 -15.63
CA SER A 262 -4.46 6.59 -16.94
C SER A 262 -4.00 5.61 -18.02
N GLY A 263 -2.76 5.12 -17.96
CA GLY A 263 -2.24 4.10 -18.85
C GLY A 263 -2.90 2.73 -18.66
N HIS A 264 -3.29 2.36 -17.43
CA HIS A 264 -4.08 1.14 -17.18
C HIS A 264 -5.51 1.28 -17.72
N ALA A 265 -6.17 2.42 -17.48
CA ALA A 265 -7.52 2.68 -18.00
C ALA A 265 -7.56 2.64 -19.53
N LYS A 266 -6.60 3.28 -20.21
CA LYS A 266 -6.49 3.25 -21.68
C LYS A 266 -6.20 1.86 -22.22
N ARG A 267 -5.29 1.10 -21.59
CA ARG A 267 -5.01 -0.28 -22.00
C ARG A 267 -6.22 -1.19 -21.84
N ALA A 268 -6.98 -1.04 -20.76
CA ALA A 268 -8.22 -1.81 -20.57
C ALA A 268 -9.26 -1.53 -21.66
N LEU A 269 -9.33 -0.27 -22.13
CA LEU A 269 -10.15 0.11 -23.27
C LEU A 269 -9.63 -0.51 -24.59
N GLU A 270 -8.33 -0.44 -24.86
CA GLU A 270 -7.70 -0.98 -26.08
C GLU A 270 -7.77 -2.52 -26.17
N ASP A 271 -7.64 -3.20 -25.02
CA ASP A 271 -7.65 -4.67 -24.93
C ASP A 271 -9.06 -5.27 -24.92
N ALA A 272 -10.11 -4.45 -24.78
CA ALA A 272 -11.49 -4.92 -24.73
C ALA A 272 -11.91 -5.55 -26.07
N GLU A 273 -12.44 -6.77 -26.01
CA GLU A 273 -12.87 -7.51 -27.20
C GLU A 273 -14.09 -6.81 -27.85
N GLU A 274 -14.19 -6.86 -29.18
CA GLU A 274 -15.33 -6.29 -29.89
C GLU A 274 -16.63 -6.94 -29.40
N GLY A 275 -17.61 -6.12 -29.00
CA GLY A 275 -18.88 -6.59 -28.45
C GLY A 275 -18.84 -7.05 -26.99
N SER A 276 -17.72 -6.85 -26.27
CA SER A 276 -17.67 -6.94 -24.82
C SER A 276 -18.25 -5.70 -24.14
N SER A 277 -18.48 -5.81 -22.83
CA SER A 277 -18.80 -4.68 -21.96
C SER A 277 -17.81 -4.63 -20.79
N LEU A 278 -17.48 -3.44 -20.34
CA LEU A 278 -16.59 -3.20 -19.22
C LEU A 278 -17.13 -2.02 -18.40
N GLU A 279 -17.38 -2.24 -17.13
CA GLU A 279 -17.68 -1.18 -16.18
C GLU A 279 -16.63 -1.22 -15.07
N ALA A 280 -15.97 -0.10 -14.81
CA ALA A 280 -14.96 0.00 -13.77
C ALA A 280 -15.09 1.33 -13.04
N GLY A 281 -14.94 1.28 -11.72
CA GLY A 281 -14.87 2.46 -10.86
C GLY A 281 -13.79 2.30 -9.81
N TYR A 282 -13.60 3.36 -9.03
CA TYR A 282 -12.62 3.37 -7.95
C TYR A 282 -13.22 3.84 -6.64
N SER A 283 -12.62 3.40 -5.54
CA SER A 283 -12.84 3.95 -4.21
C SER A 283 -11.50 4.28 -3.57
N VAL A 284 -11.41 5.48 -3.01
CA VAL A 284 -10.25 5.90 -2.20
C VAL A 284 -10.46 5.33 -0.80
N LYS A 285 -9.60 4.39 -0.39
CA LYS A 285 -9.71 3.65 0.87
C LYS A 285 -8.94 4.31 2.00
N THR A 286 -7.75 4.83 1.68
CA THR A 286 -6.95 5.71 2.55
C THR A 286 -6.32 6.80 1.69
N MET A 287 -6.30 8.04 2.19
CA MET A 287 -5.66 9.17 1.52
C MET A 287 -5.13 10.13 2.57
N ASN A 288 -3.81 10.15 2.70
CA ASN A 288 -3.06 11.12 3.47
C ASN A 288 -1.68 11.36 2.84
N ASP A 289 -0.85 12.21 3.46
CA ASP A 289 0.47 12.60 2.94
C ASP A 289 1.55 11.51 3.01
N GLN A 290 1.21 10.33 3.56
CA GLN A 290 2.11 9.17 3.58
C GLN A 290 1.60 8.02 2.70
N LEU A 291 0.28 7.82 2.66
CA LEU A 291 -0.35 6.68 2.01
C LEU A 291 -1.57 7.10 1.19
N LEU A 292 -1.53 6.71 -0.08
CA LEU A 292 -2.73 6.61 -0.92
C LEU A 292 -3.03 5.15 -1.21
N SER A 293 -4.16 4.66 -0.72
CA SER A 293 -4.68 3.33 -0.98
C SER A 293 -6.00 3.42 -1.75
N ILE A 294 -6.02 2.90 -2.97
CA ILE A 294 -7.15 2.95 -3.89
C ILE A 294 -7.53 1.52 -4.27
N LEU A 295 -8.82 1.20 -4.18
CA LEU A 295 -9.40 -0.01 -4.73
C LEU A 295 -10.07 0.32 -6.07
N ILE A 296 -9.64 -0.36 -7.13
CA ILE A 296 -10.36 -0.39 -8.41
C ILE A 296 -11.21 -1.66 -8.44
N GLU A 297 -12.48 -1.52 -8.79
CA GLU A 297 -13.37 -2.66 -8.98
C GLU A 297 -14.27 -2.48 -10.20
N GLY A 298 -14.69 -3.60 -10.78
CA GLY A 298 -15.49 -3.55 -11.99
C GLY A 298 -16.00 -4.91 -12.44
N TYR A 299 -16.71 -4.89 -13.55
CA TYR A 299 -17.31 -6.03 -14.20
C TYR A 299 -16.94 -6.06 -15.67
N TYR A 300 -16.53 -7.23 -16.16
CA TYR A 300 -16.24 -7.46 -17.57
C TYR A 300 -17.14 -8.57 -18.12
N SER A 301 -17.85 -8.30 -19.21
CA SER A 301 -18.64 -9.30 -19.93
C SER A 301 -18.08 -9.50 -21.32
N ARG A 302 -17.72 -10.75 -21.65
CA ARG A 302 -17.37 -11.11 -23.03
C ARG A 302 -18.62 -11.13 -23.91
N GLN A 303 -18.44 -10.93 -25.21
CA GLN A 303 -19.54 -11.08 -26.16
C GLN A 303 -20.17 -12.48 -26.05
N GLY A 304 -21.47 -12.53 -25.75
CA GLY A 304 -22.19 -13.79 -25.56
C GLY A 304 -21.86 -14.54 -24.26
N GLY A 305 -21.13 -13.91 -23.32
CA GLY A 305 -20.90 -14.44 -21.98
C GLY A 305 -22.21 -14.58 -21.21
N ALA A 306 -22.36 -15.67 -20.45
CA ALA A 306 -23.57 -15.92 -19.67
C ALA A 306 -23.71 -15.01 -18.45
N TYR A 307 -22.58 -14.52 -17.93
CA TYR A 307 -22.49 -13.68 -16.75
C TYR A 307 -21.26 -12.78 -16.84
N PRO A 308 -21.31 -11.57 -16.24
CA PRO A 308 -20.13 -10.73 -16.06
C PRO A 308 -19.16 -11.39 -15.07
N ILE A 309 -17.87 -11.12 -15.25
CA ILE A 309 -16.82 -11.48 -14.29
C ILE A 309 -16.46 -10.22 -13.52
N ARG A 310 -16.53 -10.27 -12.19
CA ARG A 310 -16.06 -9.18 -11.34
C ARG A 310 -14.53 -9.25 -11.23
N PHE A 311 -13.87 -8.09 -11.28
CA PHE A 311 -12.44 -7.98 -11.01
C PHE A 311 -12.16 -6.88 -9.98
N ARG A 312 -11.04 -7.02 -9.30
CA ARG A 312 -10.52 -6.05 -8.33
C ARG A 312 -9.01 -5.94 -8.46
N TYR A 313 -8.48 -4.75 -8.28
CA TYR A 313 -7.06 -4.51 -8.10
C TYR A 313 -6.82 -3.21 -7.34
N THR A 314 -5.63 -3.02 -6.79
CA THR A 314 -5.36 -1.90 -5.89
C THR A 314 -4.13 -1.11 -6.32
N TYR A 315 -4.09 0.15 -5.89
CA TYR A 315 -2.87 0.95 -5.84
C TYR A 315 -2.63 1.35 -4.39
N ASN A 316 -1.49 0.95 -3.85
CA ASN A 316 -1.02 1.40 -2.54
C ASN A 316 0.28 2.15 -2.77
N ILE A 317 0.30 3.43 -2.44
CA ILE A 317 1.37 4.34 -2.84
C ILE A 317 1.93 4.97 -1.59
N ASP A 318 3.24 4.82 -1.39
CA ASP A 318 3.98 5.67 -0.47
C ASP A 318 4.09 7.06 -1.10
N MET A 319 3.46 8.05 -0.47
CA MET A 319 3.41 9.41 -1.00
C MET A 319 4.71 10.19 -0.79
N SER A 320 5.62 9.70 0.07
CA SER A 320 6.94 10.28 0.29
C SER A 320 7.96 9.78 -0.74
N SER A 321 7.99 8.47 -1.01
CA SER A 321 8.94 7.89 -1.99
C SER A 321 8.37 7.78 -3.41
N GLY A 322 7.04 7.79 -3.53
CA GLY A 322 6.33 7.51 -4.76
C GLY A 322 6.37 6.03 -5.17
N GLU A 323 6.83 5.13 -4.31
CA GLU A 323 6.92 3.69 -4.55
C GLU A 323 5.59 2.96 -4.27
N SER A 324 5.44 1.77 -4.86
CA SER A 324 4.28 0.92 -4.63
C SER A 324 4.47 0.09 -3.34
N LEU A 325 3.54 0.20 -2.41
CA LEU A 325 3.55 -0.54 -1.15
C LEU A 325 2.85 -1.89 -1.32
N ARG A 326 3.56 -2.98 -1.08
CA ARG A 326 3.00 -4.33 -1.14
C ARG A 326 2.47 -4.80 0.21
N LEU A 327 1.61 -5.82 0.22
CA LEU A 327 1.12 -6.46 1.45
C LEU A 327 2.23 -6.73 2.48
N ALA A 328 3.40 -7.19 2.02
CA ALA A 328 4.55 -7.50 2.88
C ALA A 328 5.08 -6.30 3.68
N TYR A 329 4.76 -5.06 3.28
CA TYR A 329 5.06 -3.86 4.07
C TYR A 329 4.20 -3.76 5.34
N TYR A 330 2.96 -4.22 5.27
CA TYR A 330 2.00 -4.11 6.36
C TYR A 330 1.91 -5.37 7.22
N GLN A 331 2.10 -6.54 6.61
CA GLN A 331 1.88 -7.85 7.23
C GLN A 331 3.06 -8.77 6.92
N ASN A 332 3.46 -9.57 7.91
CA ASN A 332 4.39 -10.67 7.67
C ASN A 332 3.64 -11.80 6.92
N PRO A 333 4.01 -12.15 5.66
CA PRO A 333 3.27 -13.14 4.88
C PRO A 333 3.24 -14.54 5.51
N ASP A 334 4.28 -14.93 6.25
CA ASP A 334 4.35 -16.23 6.91
C ASP A 334 3.36 -16.29 8.09
N GLU A 335 3.37 -15.27 8.94
CA GLU A 335 2.43 -15.18 10.08
C GLU A 335 0.99 -15.04 9.58
N LEU A 336 0.77 -14.23 8.54
CA LEU A 336 -0.54 -14.03 7.94
C LEU A 336 -1.10 -15.33 7.32
N ALA A 337 -0.26 -16.16 6.71
CA ALA A 337 -0.69 -17.45 6.19
C ALA A 337 -1.21 -18.37 7.30
N GLU A 338 -0.53 -18.39 8.46
CA GLU A 338 -0.97 -19.13 9.64
C GLU A 338 -2.30 -18.58 10.18
N VAL A 339 -2.46 -17.25 10.26
CA VAL A 339 -3.72 -16.58 10.66
C VAL A 339 -4.87 -16.98 9.72
N LEU A 340 -4.67 -16.91 8.41
CA LEU A 340 -5.72 -17.25 7.45
C LEU A 340 -6.13 -18.73 7.50
N LEU A 341 -5.18 -19.64 7.73
CA LEU A 341 -5.43 -21.08 7.86
C LEU A 341 -5.95 -21.50 9.25
N SER A 342 -5.71 -20.70 10.30
CA SER A 342 -6.33 -20.93 11.60
C SER A 342 -7.84 -20.66 11.55
N GLY A 343 -8.26 -19.66 10.76
CA GLY A 343 -9.64 -19.18 10.68
C GLY A 343 -10.00 -18.17 11.77
N GLU A 344 -9.00 -17.65 12.48
CA GLU A 344 -9.15 -16.68 13.56
C GLU A 344 -8.35 -15.40 13.23
N GLY A 345 -8.73 -14.25 13.80
CA GLY A 345 -8.00 -12.99 13.62
C GLY A 345 -8.33 -12.24 12.31
N TYR A 346 -9.41 -12.64 11.63
CA TYR A 346 -9.95 -11.92 10.50
C TYR A 346 -11.47 -12.10 10.41
N ARG A 347 -12.12 -11.16 9.74
CA ARG A 347 -13.50 -11.28 9.30
C ARG A 347 -13.55 -11.31 7.78
N VAL A 348 -14.56 -11.98 7.24
CA VAL A 348 -14.78 -12.04 5.79
C VAL A 348 -16.06 -11.31 5.47
N GLU A 349 -16.01 -10.40 4.51
CA GLU A 349 -17.20 -9.73 4.02
C GLU A 349 -17.86 -10.55 2.90
N GLY A 350 -19.18 -10.73 3.00
CA GLY A 350 -19.99 -11.45 2.00
C GLY A 350 -20.45 -12.84 2.44
N GLU A 351 -21.24 -13.49 1.58
CA GLU A 351 -21.94 -14.75 1.89
C GLU A 351 -21.02 -15.97 2.05
N PHE A 352 -19.72 -15.84 1.71
CA PHE A 352 -18.75 -16.94 1.68
C PHE A 352 -17.84 -16.99 2.93
N GLY A 353 -18.15 -16.24 3.99
CA GLY A 353 -17.21 -16.01 5.09
C GLY A 353 -16.77 -17.23 5.90
N GLU A 354 -17.69 -18.14 6.19
CA GLU A 354 -17.42 -19.32 7.03
C GLU A 354 -16.60 -20.41 6.29
N GLU A 355 -16.55 -20.40 4.95
CA GLU A 355 -15.91 -21.45 4.14
C GLU A 355 -14.51 -21.08 3.64
N LEU A 356 -14.05 -19.84 3.86
CA LEU A 356 -12.78 -19.35 3.32
C LEU A 356 -11.59 -20.20 3.77
N LYS A 357 -11.50 -20.52 5.06
CA LYS A 357 -10.43 -21.36 5.62
C LYS A 357 -10.31 -22.71 4.92
N GLU A 358 -11.43 -23.43 4.77
CA GLU A 358 -11.45 -24.73 4.11
C GLU A 358 -10.98 -24.59 2.66
N ARG A 359 -11.38 -23.50 2.00
CA ARG A 359 -11.01 -23.24 0.62
C ARG A 359 -9.53 -22.91 0.46
N LEU A 360 -8.97 -22.07 1.33
CA LEU A 360 -7.53 -21.78 1.35
C LEU A 360 -6.72 -23.06 1.57
N SER A 361 -7.18 -23.94 2.47
CA SER A 361 -6.57 -25.25 2.71
C SER A 361 -6.60 -26.13 1.45
N ILE A 362 -7.68 -26.10 0.67
CA ILE A 362 -7.79 -26.86 -0.60
C ILE A 362 -6.91 -26.26 -1.70
N LEU A 363 -6.87 -24.92 -1.81
CA LEU A 363 -6.17 -24.21 -2.88
C LEU A 363 -4.66 -24.25 -2.70
N TYR A 364 -4.19 -24.05 -1.47
CA TYR A 364 -2.78 -23.82 -1.17
C TYR A 364 -2.16 -24.96 -0.38
N GLY A 365 -2.93 -25.73 0.39
CA GLY A 365 -2.43 -26.91 1.12
C GLY A 365 -1.76 -26.57 2.46
N THR A 366 -0.65 -25.84 2.44
CA THR A 366 0.12 -25.48 3.64
C THR A 366 0.27 -23.97 3.82
N ALA A 367 0.60 -23.54 5.04
CA ALA A 367 0.90 -22.13 5.34
C ALA A 367 2.06 -21.61 4.51
N GLU A 368 3.13 -22.38 4.32
CA GLU A 368 4.27 -22.01 3.48
C GLU A 368 3.86 -21.71 2.03
N GLN A 369 2.99 -22.55 1.44
CA GLN A 369 2.50 -22.35 0.07
C GLN A 369 1.57 -21.15 -0.05
N LEU A 370 0.78 -20.86 0.99
CA LEU A 370 -0.04 -19.64 1.05
C LEU A 370 0.85 -18.40 1.25
N ALA A 371 1.87 -18.46 2.09
CA ALA A 371 2.81 -17.38 2.32
C ALA A 371 3.54 -16.98 1.03
N ASP A 372 3.95 -17.95 0.19
CA ASP A 372 4.52 -17.67 -1.13
C ASP A 372 3.61 -16.84 -2.04
N VAL A 373 2.30 -17.10 -1.96
CA VAL A 373 1.28 -16.37 -2.71
C VAL A 373 1.06 -14.97 -2.13
N LEU A 374 1.02 -14.84 -0.81
CA LEU A 374 0.88 -13.56 -0.11
C LEU A 374 2.09 -12.64 -0.30
N ARG A 375 3.31 -13.19 -0.42
CA ARG A 375 4.51 -12.42 -0.79
C ARG A 375 4.38 -11.74 -2.15
N ASP A 376 3.57 -12.32 -3.02
CA ASP A 376 3.31 -11.80 -4.36
C ASP A 376 2.10 -10.86 -4.44
N PHE A 377 1.46 -10.52 -3.32
CA PHE A 377 0.34 -9.57 -3.33
C PHE A 377 0.80 -8.15 -3.69
N ASP A 378 -0.11 -7.45 -4.38
CA ASP A 378 0.03 -6.09 -4.88
C ASP A 378 1.12 -5.89 -5.94
N TYR A 379 0.90 -4.88 -6.79
CA TYR A 379 1.88 -4.51 -7.80
C TYR A 379 3.19 -4.06 -7.14
N GLY A 380 4.29 -4.74 -7.50
CA GLY A 380 5.64 -4.20 -7.27
C GLY A 380 6.06 -3.23 -8.39
N ASP A 381 7.26 -2.68 -8.29
CA ASP A 381 7.78 -1.72 -9.30
C ASP A 381 7.97 -2.32 -10.69
N ASN A 382 8.20 -3.64 -10.77
CA ASN A 382 8.27 -4.37 -12.03
C ASN A 382 6.90 -4.51 -12.72
N ARG A 383 5.81 -4.19 -12.02
CA ARG A 383 4.40 -4.24 -12.47
C ARG A 383 4.01 -5.60 -13.04
N GLU A 384 4.63 -6.67 -12.54
CA GLU A 384 4.15 -8.01 -12.81
C GLU A 384 2.76 -8.18 -12.19
N THR A 385 1.90 -8.97 -12.84
CA THR A 385 0.55 -9.23 -12.33
C THR A 385 0.66 -10.02 -11.03
N PRO A 386 0.23 -9.44 -9.90
CA PRO A 386 0.33 -10.10 -8.60
C PRO A 386 -0.67 -11.25 -8.49
N SER A 387 -0.46 -12.11 -7.51
CA SER A 387 -1.35 -13.24 -7.21
C SER A 387 -2.63 -12.84 -6.45
N GLY A 388 -2.70 -11.59 -5.98
CA GLY A 388 -3.85 -10.99 -5.31
C GLY A 388 -3.53 -9.56 -4.91
N PHE A 389 -4.47 -8.92 -4.21
CA PHE A 389 -4.38 -7.50 -3.88
C PHE A 389 -4.71 -7.26 -2.42
N SER A 390 -4.16 -6.20 -1.85
CA SER A 390 -4.49 -5.67 -0.54
C SER A 390 -4.74 -4.18 -0.62
N TYR A 391 -5.52 -3.65 0.32
CA TYR A 391 -5.68 -2.22 0.50
C TYR A 391 -5.77 -1.88 1.98
N GLN A 392 -5.57 -0.61 2.31
CA GLN A 392 -5.64 -0.10 3.67
C GLN A 392 -6.87 0.77 3.83
N GLU A 393 -7.66 0.50 4.86
CA GLU A 393 -8.85 1.29 5.20
C GLU A 393 -8.91 1.46 6.71
N LYS A 394 -8.94 2.72 7.18
CA LYS A 394 -9.02 3.06 8.63
C LYS A 394 -7.95 2.36 9.50
N GLY A 395 -6.76 2.17 8.94
CA GLY A 395 -5.64 1.50 9.60
C GLY A 395 -5.80 -0.01 9.77
N GLN A 396 -6.75 -0.63 9.07
CA GLN A 396 -6.87 -2.08 8.91
C GLN A 396 -6.42 -2.49 7.50
N THR A 397 -5.80 -3.65 7.40
CA THR A 397 -5.43 -4.26 6.12
C THR A 397 -6.57 -5.15 5.63
N HIS A 398 -6.97 -4.93 4.39
CA HIS A 398 -7.95 -5.72 3.67
C HIS A 398 -7.27 -6.51 2.56
N LEU A 399 -7.68 -7.76 2.35
CA LEU A 399 -7.20 -8.65 1.29
C LEU A 399 -8.32 -8.92 0.30
N CYS A 400 -8.04 -8.69 -0.98
CA CYS A 400 -8.87 -9.11 -2.10
C CYS A 400 -8.34 -10.43 -2.64
N ILE A 401 -8.98 -11.54 -2.25
CA ILE A 401 -8.59 -12.90 -2.65
C ILE A 401 -9.51 -13.37 -3.78
N GLU A 402 -8.92 -13.72 -4.93
CA GLU A 402 -9.67 -14.29 -6.04
C GLU A 402 -10.25 -15.66 -5.69
N VAL A 403 -11.52 -15.87 -6.05
CA VAL A 403 -12.24 -17.13 -5.86
C VAL A 403 -12.97 -17.51 -7.16
N PRO A 404 -13.35 -18.80 -7.33
CA PRO A 404 -14.17 -19.20 -8.47
C PRO A 404 -15.44 -18.34 -8.65
N HIS A 405 -15.86 -18.13 -9.90
CA HIS A 405 -17.01 -17.28 -10.24
C HIS A 405 -18.31 -17.63 -9.50
N VAL A 406 -18.58 -18.93 -9.30
CA VAL A 406 -19.75 -19.40 -8.54
C VAL A 406 -19.78 -18.91 -7.09
N LEU A 407 -18.68 -18.36 -6.60
CA LEU A 407 -18.48 -17.81 -5.25
C LEU A 407 -18.33 -16.28 -5.24
N GLY A 408 -18.57 -15.60 -6.36
CA GLY A 408 -18.55 -14.13 -6.44
C GLY A 408 -17.25 -13.50 -6.95
N ASP A 409 -16.37 -14.30 -7.59
CA ASP A 409 -15.07 -13.92 -8.21
C ASP A 409 -13.97 -13.41 -7.26
N CYS A 410 -14.32 -12.67 -6.21
CA CYS A 410 -13.38 -12.15 -5.21
C CYS A 410 -14.04 -12.08 -3.83
N VAL A 411 -13.26 -12.39 -2.80
CA VAL A 411 -13.65 -12.25 -1.39
C VAL A 411 -12.82 -11.13 -0.75
N ASP A 412 -13.46 -10.34 0.11
CA ASP A 412 -12.80 -9.31 0.92
C ASP A 412 -12.56 -9.85 2.33
N VAL A 413 -11.30 -9.86 2.75
CA VAL A 413 -10.89 -10.34 4.07
C VAL A 413 -10.34 -9.18 4.85
N VAL A 414 -10.93 -8.86 5.99
CA VAL A 414 -10.47 -7.77 6.84
C VAL A 414 -9.71 -8.34 8.02
N LEU A 415 -8.43 -7.98 8.13
CA LEU A 415 -7.60 -8.40 9.25
C LEU A 415 -7.99 -7.61 10.50
N GLU A 416 -8.20 -8.34 11.59
CA GLU A 416 -8.47 -7.73 12.89
C GLU A 416 -7.16 -7.20 13.48
N LYS A 417 -7.23 -6.07 14.18
CA LYS A 417 -6.04 -5.58 14.91
C LYS A 417 -5.81 -6.52 16.09
N ASN A 418 -4.57 -6.95 16.29
CA ASN A 418 -4.15 -7.59 17.55
C ASN A 418 -4.44 -6.62 18.71
N GLY A 419 -5.59 -6.76 19.36
CA GLY A 419 -6.08 -5.83 20.39
C GLY A 419 -7.60 -5.61 20.41
N ASP A 420 -8.31 -5.89 19.32
CA ASP A 420 -9.79 -5.81 19.28
C ASP A 420 -10.44 -7.13 19.71
N SER A 421 -9.91 -7.78 20.76
CA SER A 421 -10.78 -8.67 21.53
C SER A 421 -11.74 -7.78 22.31
N GLU A 422 -12.91 -7.53 21.71
CA GLU A 422 -14.10 -7.17 22.47
C GLU A 422 -14.29 -8.23 23.56
N GLN A 423 -13.77 -7.95 24.75
CA GLN A 423 -14.23 -8.62 25.94
C GLN A 423 -15.58 -8.01 26.31
N PRO A 424 -16.61 -8.85 26.51
CA PRO A 424 -17.99 -8.42 26.73
C PRO A 424 -18.20 -7.61 28.02
#